data_AF-A0A1D1VRH1-F1
#
_entry.id   AF-A0A1D1VRH1-F1
#
_cell.length_a   1.000
_cell.length_b   1.000
_cell.length_c   1.000
_cell.angle_alpha   90.00
_cell.angle_beta   90.00
_cell.angle_gamma   90.00
#
_symmetry.space_group_name_H-M   'P 1'
#
loop_
_entity.id
_entity.type
_entity.pdbx_description
1 polymer ?
#
loop_
_entity_poly.entity_id
_entity_poly.type
_entity_poly.pdbx_seq_one_letter_code
_entity_poly.pdbx_strand_id
1 'polypeptide(L)'
;MLILIAGRQAILRALVSALPRIPTFPLPSTAICSALSPPTVLSPVAPSLWGVAPCRTYVVRDILTLRCDGCYFAKRQGIRYVECRLRPRHKQKQKIRTKHWCWSNWNLRNVW
;
A
#
# COMPACT_ATOMS: atom_id res chain seq x y z
N MET A 1 34.20 48.61 -29.48
CA MET A 1 32.80 48.83 -29.92
C MET A 1 31.89 48.48 -28.75
N LEU A 2 31.43 49.50 -28.03
CA LEU A 2 30.40 49.42 -26.99
C LEU A 2 29.06 48.96 -27.60
N ILE A 3 28.20 48.31 -26.80
CA ILE A 3 26.85 48.79 -26.46
C ILE A 3 26.40 48.10 -25.15
N LEU A 4 26.16 48.94 -24.15
CA LEU A 4 25.41 48.70 -22.90
C LEU A 4 23.91 48.77 -23.19
N ILE A 5 23.09 47.90 -22.61
CA ILE A 5 21.71 48.21 -22.16
C ILE A 5 21.42 47.22 -21.00
N ALA A 6 21.49 47.60 -19.72
CA ALA A 6 20.41 48.20 -18.91
C ALA A 6 19.04 47.50 -19.16
N GLY A 7 18.23 47.05 -18.20
CA GLY A 7 18.10 47.22 -16.77
C GLY A 7 16.62 46.99 -16.39
N ARG A 8 16.33 46.95 -15.07
CA ARG A 8 15.02 47.18 -14.39
C ARG A 8 14.02 46.02 -14.39
N GLN A 9 13.82 45.32 -13.27
CA GLN A 9 13.15 45.70 -12.00
C GLN A 9 11.62 45.77 -12.05
N ALA A 10 11.02 45.18 -11.00
CA ALA A 10 9.64 45.33 -10.49
C ALA A 10 8.55 44.58 -11.30
N ILE A 11 7.57 43.91 -10.68
CA ILE A 11 6.59 44.50 -9.77
C ILE A 11 6.02 43.44 -8.79
N LEU A 12 6.03 43.81 -7.51
CA LEU A 12 5.29 43.23 -6.38
C LEU A 12 3.77 43.48 -6.49
N ARG A 13 2.97 42.72 -5.72
CA ARG A 13 1.62 42.98 -5.14
C ARG A 13 0.60 41.91 -5.54
N ALA A 14 -0.31 41.43 -4.69
CA ALA A 14 -0.58 41.67 -3.29
C ALA A 14 -1.48 40.53 -2.77
N LEU A 15 -1.45 40.36 -1.44
CA LEU A 15 -2.40 39.64 -0.61
C LEU A 15 -3.87 40.02 -0.92
N VAL A 16 -4.81 39.17 -0.52
CA VAL A 16 -5.95 39.50 0.38
C VAL A 16 -7.18 38.63 0.09
N SER A 17 -7.61 37.91 1.14
CA SER A 17 -8.99 37.50 1.45
C SER A 17 -9.64 36.47 0.51
N ALA A 18 -10.52 35.56 0.93
CA ALA A 18 -11.29 35.42 2.15
C ALA A 18 -11.65 33.93 2.29
N LEU A 19 -11.53 33.38 3.51
CA LEU A 19 -12.23 32.17 3.91
C LEU A 19 -13.72 32.50 4.08
N PRO A 20 -14.66 31.77 3.45
CA PRO A 20 -16.01 31.67 3.96
C PRO A 20 -16.16 30.46 4.89
N ARG A 21 -16.97 30.71 5.92
CA ARG A 21 -17.21 29.91 7.11
C ARG A 21 -18.15 28.73 6.83
N ILE A 22 -17.98 27.71 7.67
CA ILE A 22 -18.75 26.48 7.84
C ILE A 22 -20.25 26.77 8.09
N PRO A 23 -21.17 25.95 7.58
CA PRO A 23 -22.42 25.64 8.27
C PRO A 23 -22.37 24.22 8.86
N THR A 24 -22.40 24.18 10.20
CA THR A 24 -22.64 23.01 11.05
C THR A 24 -24.08 22.54 10.86
N PHE A 25 -24.27 21.30 10.40
CA PHE A 25 -25.58 20.66 10.40
C PHE A 25 -25.81 19.88 11.71
N PRO A 26 -26.97 20.03 12.37
CA PRO A 26 -27.26 19.39 13.63
C PRO A 26 -27.58 17.89 13.47
N LEU A 27 -27.02 17.10 14.37
CA LEU A 27 -27.39 15.72 14.67
C LEU A 27 -28.80 15.69 15.29
N PRO A 28 -29.76 14.89 14.79
CA PRO A 28 -30.92 14.51 15.58
C PRO A 28 -30.57 13.30 16.45
N SER A 29 -30.65 13.54 17.76
CA SER A 29 -30.49 12.54 18.81
C SER A 29 -31.82 11.83 19.10
N THR A 30 -31.68 10.59 19.59
CA THR A 30 -32.64 9.78 20.35
C THR A 30 -33.95 9.34 19.68
N ALA A 31 -34.04 8.03 19.40
CA ALA A 31 -35.25 7.26 19.65
C ALA A 31 -34.86 5.91 20.26
N ILE A 32 -35.25 5.73 21.53
CA ILE A 32 -35.18 4.51 22.31
C ILE A 32 -36.34 3.63 21.84
N CYS A 33 -36.08 2.38 21.45
CA CYS A 33 -37.10 1.33 21.44
C CYS A 33 -36.55 0.10 22.16
N SER A 34 -37.24 -0.23 23.24
CA SER A 34 -36.97 -1.32 24.16
C SER A 34 -37.15 -2.71 23.55
N ALA A 35 -36.30 -3.62 24.02
CA ALA A 35 -36.56 -5.03 24.33
C ALA A 35 -37.39 -5.87 23.32
N LEU A 36 -36.68 -6.61 22.46
CA LEU A 36 -37.05 -7.98 22.15
C LEU A 36 -35.85 -8.89 22.47
N SER A 37 -36.08 -9.88 23.33
CA SER A 37 -35.14 -10.93 23.65
C SER A 37 -34.71 -11.69 22.39
N PRO A 38 -33.40 -11.94 22.17
CA PRO A 38 -33.00 -12.90 21.15
C PRO A 38 -33.29 -14.33 21.66
N PRO A 39 -33.88 -15.22 20.84
CA PRO A 39 -33.87 -16.63 21.15
C PRO A 39 -32.42 -17.10 21.22
N THR A 40 -32.08 -17.85 22.26
CA THR A 40 -30.79 -18.51 22.44
C THR A 40 -30.57 -19.49 21.29
N VAL A 41 -29.95 -19.03 20.21
CA VAL A 41 -29.49 -19.90 19.13
C VAL A 41 -28.27 -20.65 19.67
N LEU A 42 -28.46 -21.92 20.02
CA LEU A 42 -27.38 -22.86 20.25
C LEU A 42 -26.53 -22.91 18.97
N SER A 43 -25.40 -22.21 19.01
CA SER A 43 -24.45 -22.17 17.89
C SER A 43 -23.80 -23.55 17.78
N PRO A 44 -23.91 -24.25 16.64
CA PRO A 44 -23.16 -25.48 16.44
C PRO A 44 -21.68 -25.10 16.45
N VAL A 45 -20.93 -25.67 17.38
CA VAL A 45 -19.46 -25.62 17.39
C VAL A 45 -18.99 -26.17 16.05
N ALA A 46 -18.65 -25.26 15.13
CA ALA A 46 -18.01 -25.63 13.89
C ALA A 46 -16.67 -26.29 14.26
N PRO A 47 -16.34 -27.47 13.69
CA PRO A 47 -15.04 -28.08 13.92
C PRO A 47 -13.98 -27.05 13.52
N SER A 48 -13.03 -26.79 14.42
CA SER A 48 -11.94 -25.87 14.14
C SER A 48 -11.15 -26.43 12.96
N LEU A 49 -11.49 -25.99 11.76
CA LEU A 49 -10.70 -26.16 10.55
C LEU A 49 -9.32 -25.61 10.91
N TRP A 50 -8.37 -26.52 11.08
CA TRP A 50 -6.99 -26.22 11.44
C TRP A 50 -6.54 -24.97 10.71
N GLY A 51 -6.32 -23.92 11.49
CA GLY A 51 -6.04 -22.59 10.97
C GLY A 51 -4.74 -22.64 10.19
N VAL A 52 -4.83 -22.76 8.87
CA VAL A 52 -3.72 -22.46 7.98
C VAL A 52 -3.46 -20.97 8.16
N ALA A 53 -2.54 -20.63 9.06
CA ALA A 53 -2.12 -19.25 9.25
C ALA A 53 -1.70 -18.74 7.86
N PRO A 54 -2.30 -17.65 7.35
CA PRO A 54 -1.97 -17.17 6.03
C PRO A 54 -0.49 -16.79 5.98
N CYS A 55 0.32 -17.64 5.34
CA CYS A 55 1.72 -17.39 5.07
C CYS A 55 1.81 -16.14 4.21
N ARG A 56 2.21 -15.02 4.83
CA ARG A 56 2.15 -13.72 4.18
C ARG A 56 3.21 -13.61 3.10
N THR A 57 2.79 -13.75 1.85
CA THR A 57 3.62 -13.77 0.64
C THR A 57 4.10 -12.37 0.23
N TYR A 58 5.10 -12.34 -0.66
CA TYR A 58 5.64 -11.10 -1.25
C TYR A 58 4.60 -10.43 -2.14
N VAL A 59 4.51 -9.11 -2.07
CA VAL A 59 3.72 -8.33 -3.04
C VAL A 59 4.51 -8.19 -4.34
N VAL A 60 3.98 -8.71 -5.44
CA VAL A 60 4.63 -8.59 -6.76
C VAL A 60 4.41 -7.17 -7.32
N ARG A 61 5.48 -6.51 -7.74
CA ARG A 61 5.45 -5.14 -8.30
C ARG A 61 6.42 -5.05 -9.49
N ASP A 62 6.12 -4.19 -10.47
CA ASP A 62 7.06 -3.86 -11.54
C ASP A 62 8.23 -3.00 -11.04
N ILE A 63 7.92 -2.01 -10.20
CA ILE A 63 8.90 -1.10 -9.57
C ILE A 63 8.90 -1.37 -8.06
N LEU A 64 10.09 -1.63 -7.52
CA LEU A 64 10.29 -1.89 -6.11
C LEU A 64 10.67 -0.62 -5.37
N THR A 65 10.05 -0.38 -4.21
CA THR A 65 10.34 0.78 -3.38
C THR A 65 10.60 0.39 -1.92
N LEU A 66 11.55 1.08 -1.28
CA LEU A 66 11.79 0.98 0.16
C LEU A 66 10.76 1.87 0.87
N ARG A 67 10.10 1.34 1.90
CA ARG A 67 9.02 2.04 2.63
C ARG A 67 9.38 2.44 4.06
N CYS A 68 10.47 1.89 4.58
CA CYS A 68 11.00 2.19 5.91
C CYS A 68 12.50 1.86 5.95
N ASP A 69 13.18 2.27 7.02
CA ASP A 69 14.63 2.09 7.19
C ASP A 69 15.05 0.62 7.30
N GLY A 70 14.14 -0.23 7.78
CA GLY A 70 14.36 -1.68 7.80
C GLY A 70 14.21 -2.39 6.46
N CYS A 71 13.85 -1.67 5.38
CA CYS A 71 13.74 -2.23 4.04
C CYS A 71 15.08 -2.19 3.31
N TYR A 72 15.41 -3.27 2.60
CA TYR A 72 16.60 -3.32 1.76
C TYR A 72 16.36 -4.12 0.48
N PHE A 73 17.13 -3.81 -0.56
CA PHE A 73 17.10 -4.57 -1.80
C PHE A 73 17.91 -5.85 -1.68
N ALA A 74 17.36 -6.95 -2.20
CA ALA A 74 18.04 -8.23 -2.32
C ALA A 74 17.84 -8.79 -3.73
N LYS A 75 18.84 -9.51 -4.24
CA LYS A 75 18.74 -10.21 -5.54
C LYS A 75 18.88 -11.72 -5.30
N ARG A 76 17.89 -12.50 -5.74
CA ARG A 76 17.90 -13.97 -5.64
C ARG A 76 17.50 -14.56 -6.99
N GLN A 77 18.29 -15.49 -7.51
CA GLN A 77 18.03 -16.15 -8.80
C GLN A 77 17.74 -15.15 -9.95
N GLY A 78 18.48 -14.03 -9.99
CA GLY A 78 18.29 -12.98 -10.99
C GLY A 78 17.11 -12.02 -10.73
N ILE A 79 16.22 -12.33 -9.77
CA ILE A 79 15.02 -11.54 -9.46
C ILE A 79 15.33 -10.58 -8.31
N ARG A 80 14.86 -9.32 -8.42
CA ARG A 80 14.98 -8.34 -7.34
C ARG A 80 13.83 -8.48 -6.32
N TYR A 81 14.16 -8.27 -5.07
CA TYR A 81 13.25 -8.30 -3.93
C TYR A 81 13.47 -7.07 -3.05
N VAL A 82 12.42 -6.66 -2.34
CA VAL A 82 12.55 -5.85 -1.14
C VAL A 82 12.30 -6.76 0.04
N GLU A 83 13.28 -6.83 0.93
CA GLU A 83 13.17 -7.51 2.21
C GLU A 83 13.00 -6.49 3.32
N CYS A 84 12.34 -6.88 4.40
CA CYS A 84 12.19 -6.03 5.57
C CYS A 84 12.21 -6.88 6.83
N ARG A 85 13.07 -6.51 7.78
CA ARG A 85 13.20 -7.19 9.09
C ARG A 85 12.09 -6.78 10.06
N LEU A 86 11.65 -5.52 9.98
CA LEU A 86 10.70 -4.92 10.92
C LEU A 86 9.24 -5.22 10.56
N ARG A 87 8.90 -5.08 9.26
CA ARG A 87 7.52 -5.13 8.79
C ARG A 87 7.42 -6.08 7.60
N PRO A 88 6.85 -7.29 7.76
CA PRO A 88 6.66 -8.21 6.63
C PRO A 88 5.77 -7.61 5.54
N ARG A 89 4.98 -6.56 5.86
CA ARG A 89 4.14 -5.80 4.91
C ARG A 89 4.90 -5.12 3.79
N HIS A 90 6.19 -4.92 3.96
CA HIS A 90 7.01 -4.25 2.97
C HIS A 90 7.72 -5.21 2.02
N LYS A 91 7.61 -6.52 2.24
CA LYS A 91 8.24 -7.54 1.38
C LYS A 91 7.64 -7.49 -0.02
N GLN A 92 8.48 -7.23 -1.02
CA GLN A 92 8.07 -7.09 -2.42
C GLN A 92 8.95 -7.97 -3.33
N LYS A 93 8.38 -8.43 -4.45
CA LYS A 93 9.09 -9.21 -5.49
C LYS A 93 8.94 -8.52 -6.84
N GLN A 94 10.02 -8.44 -7.60
CA GLN A 94 9.97 -7.91 -8.96
C GLN A 94 9.15 -8.82 -9.87
N LYS A 95 8.23 -8.22 -10.64
CA LYS A 95 7.48 -8.94 -11.67
C LYS A 95 8.43 -9.39 -12.78
N ILE A 96 8.46 -10.69 -13.03
CA ILE A 96 9.23 -11.28 -14.14
C ILE A 96 8.42 -11.06 -15.42
N ARG A 97 9.01 -10.38 -16.41
CA ARG A 97 8.34 -10.12 -17.71
C ARG A 97 8.51 -11.25 -18.72
N THR A 98 9.46 -12.14 -18.50
CA THR A 98 9.77 -13.21 -19.45
C THR A 98 8.62 -14.22 -19.51
N LYS A 99 7.90 -14.23 -20.64
CA LYS A 99 6.77 -15.13 -20.93
C LYS A 99 7.17 -16.61 -21.07
N HIS A 100 8.46 -16.94 -21.09
CA HIS A 100 8.93 -18.22 -21.63
C HIS A 100 9.21 -19.34 -20.62
N TRP A 101 8.90 -19.16 -19.33
CA TRP A 101 9.22 -20.15 -18.30
C TRP A 101 8.00 -20.90 -17.74
N CYS A 102 6.85 -20.87 -18.42
CA CYS A 102 5.77 -21.76 -18.00
C CYS A 102 6.03 -23.20 -18.47
N TRP A 103 6.61 -23.39 -19.67
CA TRP A 103 6.70 -24.73 -20.28
C TRP A 103 8.14 -25.19 -20.61
N SER A 104 9.09 -24.29 -20.85
CA SER A 104 10.41 -24.69 -21.40
C SER A 104 11.43 -25.23 -20.39
N ASN A 105 11.13 -25.26 -19.09
CA ASN A 105 12.14 -25.64 -18.09
C ASN A 105 11.53 -26.29 -16.85
N TRP A 106 10.68 -27.30 -17.10
CA TRP A 106 10.35 -28.34 -16.12
C TRP A 106 11.46 -29.42 -16.00
N ASN A 107 12.53 -29.33 -16.82
CA ASN A 107 13.54 -30.39 -16.95
C ASN A 107 14.97 -30.07 -16.46
N LEU A 108 15.31 -28.88 -15.95
CA LEU A 108 16.69 -28.58 -15.50
C LEU A 108 16.82 -28.21 -14.01
N ARG A 109 15.84 -28.54 -13.17
CA ARG A 109 15.94 -28.31 -11.71
C ARG A 109 15.99 -29.58 -10.86
N ASN A 110 16.06 -30.76 -11.49
CA ASN A 110 16.16 -32.07 -10.83
C ASN A 110 17.33 -32.92 -11.38
N VAL A 111 18.49 -32.33 -11.65
CA VAL A 111 19.73 -33.10 -11.84
C VAL A 111 20.59 -32.86 -10.61
N TRP A 112 20.84 -33.97 -9.92
CA TRP A 112 21.50 -34.14 -8.63
C TRP A 112 22.89 -33.53 -8.58
#